data_AF-A0A4Q2DXU5-F1
#
_entry.id   AF-A0A4Q2DXU5-F1
#
_cell.length_a   1.000
_cell.length_b   1.000
_cell.length_c   1.000
_cell.angle_alpha   90.00
_cell.angle_beta   90.00
_cell.angle_gamma   90.00
#
_symmetry.space_group_name_H-M   'P 1'
#
loop_
_entity.id
_entity.type
_entity.pdbx_description
1 polymer ?
#
loop_
_entity_poly.entity_id
_entity_poly.type
_entity_poly.pdbx_seq_one_letter_code
_entity_poly.pdbx_strand_id
1 'polypeptide(L)'
;MASPLLLMEMPIEVLQRVFAYCHPREASMFSQASRAAYNLIYFPDDQYLWRQLYLNYPFDHPEVAEHRRLEQKVNFSSEPQPINYSERLIGLIKAEKAASNPPPTTEEETDALNAFISLAQELPVYSDTDCLSLNVDWLEKTLENAPLLTQPHSTHSPNDDQGERESLRARLRCYLRSSFKDTEATLSKTQEEFFVTKRNRSRCFVYDLRNYTSESRWGPFTPDNRVNWVHVEHLMNVVWMNLCEYPLRTLLRPRIGVSAVRPHSATGNYLTDDWAGVEGDHHSCCIFSPI
;
A
#
# COMPACT_ATOMS: atom_id res chain seq x y z
N MET A 1 -44.76 20.30 -14.50
CA MET A 1 -44.02 19.36 -13.64
C MET A 1 -43.36 18.35 -14.55
N ALA A 2 -42.04 18.43 -14.74
CA ALA A 2 -41.32 17.46 -15.55
C ALA A 2 -41.20 16.15 -14.75
N SER A 3 -41.71 15.06 -15.30
CA SER A 3 -41.74 13.76 -14.63
C SER A 3 -40.31 13.22 -14.45
N PRO A 4 -39.87 12.86 -13.23
CA PRO A 4 -38.54 12.31 -12.95
C PRO A 4 -38.30 10.88 -13.51
N LEU A 5 -39.20 10.36 -14.35
CA LEU A 5 -39.16 9.01 -14.92
C LEU A 5 -38.23 8.88 -16.14
N LEU A 6 -37.85 9.98 -16.79
CA LEU A 6 -37.11 9.97 -18.05
C LEU A 6 -35.74 9.29 -17.98
N LEU A 7 -35.09 9.30 -16.81
CA LEU A 7 -33.77 8.70 -16.64
C LEU A 7 -33.85 7.16 -16.63
N MET A 8 -34.85 6.59 -15.95
CA MET A 8 -35.01 5.14 -15.83
C MET A 8 -35.63 4.49 -17.07
N GLU A 9 -36.12 5.29 -18.01
CA GLU A 9 -36.63 4.83 -19.31
C GLU A 9 -35.52 4.62 -20.34
N MET A 10 -34.29 5.06 -20.05
CA MET A 10 -33.14 4.84 -20.94
C MET A 10 -32.64 3.38 -20.89
N PRO A 11 -32.07 2.86 -21.99
CA PRO A 11 -31.41 1.56 -21.98
C PRO A 11 -30.30 1.49 -20.93
N ILE A 12 -30.16 0.34 -20.28
CA ILE A 12 -29.22 0.11 -19.18
C ILE A 12 -27.78 0.41 -19.59
N GLU A 13 -27.41 0.12 -20.83
CA GLU A 13 -26.08 0.35 -21.39
C GLU A 13 -25.76 1.85 -21.47
N VAL A 14 -26.77 2.68 -21.79
CA VAL A 14 -26.62 4.14 -21.83
C VAL A 14 -26.43 4.68 -20.41
N LEU A 15 -27.23 4.18 -19.46
CA LEU A 15 -27.10 4.55 -18.05
C LEU A 15 -25.72 4.17 -17.49
N GLN A 16 -25.28 2.94 -17.68
CA GLN A 16 -23.97 2.48 -17.24
C GLN A 16 -22.84 3.31 -17.87
N ARG A 17 -22.95 3.68 -19.16
CA ARG A 17 -21.98 4.54 -19.82
C ARG A 17 -21.95 5.95 -19.24
N VAL A 18 -23.10 6.51 -18.84
CA VAL A 18 -23.14 7.80 -18.14
C VAL A 18 -22.45 7.69 -16.78
N PHE A 19 -22.79 6.66 -15.99
CA PHE A 19 -22.19 6.44 -14.67
C PHE A 19 -20.70 6.13 -14.72
N ALA A 20 -20.19 5.54 -15.81
CA ALA A 20 -18.76 5.32 -15.99
C ALA A 20 -17.92 6.62 -15.94
N TYR A 21 -18.52 7.78 -16.23
CA TYR A 21 -17.86 9.09 -16.11
C TYR A 21 -18.06 9.77 -14.76
N CYS A 22 -18.86 9.20 -13.86
CA CYS A 22 -19.08 9.72 -12.53
C CYS A 22 -18.00 9.24 -11.55
N HIS A 23 -17.83 9.96 -10.45
CA HIS A 23 -17.00 9.44 -9.37
C HIS A 23 -17.68 8.21 -8.74
N PRO A 24 -16.94 7.16 -8.33
CA PRO A 24 -17.51 6.00 -7.62
C PRO A 24 -18.42 6.35 -6.41
N ARG A 25 -18.13 7.46 -5.72
CA ARG A 25 -18.96 7.97 -4.62
C ARG A 25 -20.31 8.47 -5.09
N GLU A 26 -20.37 9.12 -6.25
CA GLU A 26 -21.62 9.60 -6.87
C GLU A 26 -22.48 8.44 -7.34
N ALA A 27 -21.88 7.41 -7.96
CA ALA A 27 -22.59 6.18 -8.32
C ALA A 27 -23.18 5.50 -7.06
N SER A 28 -22.42 5.45 -5.96
CA SER A 28 -22.90 4.95 -4.68
C SER A 28 -24.03 5.82 -4.09
N MET A 29 -23.94 7.15 -4.16
CA MET A 29 -25.02 8.04 -3.71
C MET A 29 -26.28 7.86 -4.55
N PHE A 30 -26.16 7.74 -5.88
CA PHE A 30 -27.29 7.51 -6.77
C PHE A 30 -28.01 6.20 -6.46
N SER A 31 -27.27 5.14 -6.12
CA SER A 31 -27.85 3.85 -5.74
C SER A 31 -28.82 3.93 -4.55
N GLN A 32 -28.67 4.96 -3.69
CA GLN A 32 -29.53 5.19 -2.52
C GLN A 32 -30.85 5.89 -2.87
N ALA A 33 -30.99 6.43 -4.08
CA ALA A 33 -32.18 7.19 -4.47
C ALA A 33 -33.42 6.31 -4.69
N SER A 34 -33.25 5.06 -5.15
CA SER A 34 -34.36 4.13 -5.37
C SER A 34 -33.89 2.67 -5.47
N ARG A 35 -34.80 1.71 -5.32
CA ARG A 35 -34.49 0.28 -5.53
C ARG A 35 -34.06 -0.02 -6.97
N ALA A 36 -34.63 0.67 -7.96
CA ALA A 36 -34.22 0.53 -9.34
C ALA A 36 -32.77 1.02 -9.56
N ALA A 37 -32.42 2.17 -8.96
CA ALA A 37 -31.05 2.69 -8.98
C ALA A 37 -30.07 1.73 -8.26
N TYR A 38 -30.48 1.18 -7.12
CA TYR A 38 -29.68 0.18 -6.41
C TYR A 38 -29.39 -1.04 -7.27
N ASN A 39 -30.42 -1.61 -7.89
CA ASN A 39 -30.29 -2.77 -8.77
C ASN A 39 -29.42 -2.49 -10.00
N LEU A 40 -29.55 -1.29 -10.58
CA LEU A 40 -28.73 -0.85 -11.72
C LEU A 40 -27.24 -0.84 -11.39
N ILE A 41 -26.86 -0.41 -10.18
CA ILE A 41 -25.46 -0.24 -9.78
C ILE A 41 -24.86 -1.54 -9.23
N TYR A 42 -25.58 -2.28 -8.37
CA TYR A 42 -25.02 -3.43 -7.64
C TYR A 42 -25.44 -4.81 -8.14
N PHE A 43 -26.50 -4.90 -8.95
CA PHE A 43 -26.96 -6.17 -9.51
C PHE A 43 -27.01 -6.25 -11.06
N PRO A 44 -26.07 -5.64 -11.80
CA PRO A 44 -25.89 -6.04 -13.20
C PRO A 44 -25.33 -7.48 -13.27
N ASP A 45 -25.73 -8.22 -14.29
CA ASP A 45 -25.20 -9.58 -14.56
C ASP A 45 -23.70 -9.55 -14.89
N ASP A 46 -23.18 -8.38 -15.28
CA ASP A 46 -21.77 -8.13 -15.59
C ASP A 46 -21.12 -7.16 -14.58
N GLN A 47 -19.79 -7.23 -14.45
CA GLN A 47 -19.03 -6.21 -13.69
C GLN A 47 -18.64 -5.02 -14.58
N TYR A 48 -19.35 -4.79 -15.70
CA TYR A 48 -18.93 -3.81 -16.71
C TYR A 48 -18.83 -2.40 -16.12
N LEU A 49 -19.89 -1.94 -15.43
CA LEU A 49 -19.90 -0.62 -14.81
C LEU A 49 -18.75 -0.45 -13.80
N TRP A 50 -18.55 -1.41 -12.91
CA TRP A 50 -17.51 -1.37 -11.89
C TRP A 50 -16.11 -1.39 -12.50
N ARG A 51 -15.91 -2.18 -13.56
CA ARG A 51 -14.66 -2.18 -14.34
C ARG A 51 -14.41 -0.80 -14.95
N GLN A 52 -15.41 -0.20 -15.59
CA GLN A 52 -15.26 1.14 -16.20
C GLN A 52 -14.99 2.21 -15.14
N LEU A 53 -15.71 2.18 -14.00
CA LEU A 53 -15.46 3.08 -12.87
C LEU A 53 -14.04 2.92 -12.32
N TYR A 54 -13.54 1.69 -12.20
CA TYR A 54 -12.19 1.42 -11.72
C TYR A 54 -11.13 1.97 -12.69
N LEU A 55 -11.29 1.70 -13.99
CA LEU A 55 -10.32 2.10 -15.02
C LEU A 55 -10.35 3.61 -15.32
N ASN A 56 -11.48 4.28 -15.11
CA ASN A 56 -11.58 5.73 -15.22
C ASN A 56 -11.11 6.46 -13.94
N TYR A 57 -11.02 5.75 -12.82
CA TYR A 57 -10.31 6.23 -11.63
C TYR A 57 -8.79 6.08 -11.86
N PRO A 58 -7.92 6.90 -11.25
CA PRO A 58 -6.47 6.82 -11.43
C PRO A 58 -5.85 5.57 -10.78
N PHE A 59 -6.20 4.39 -11.28
CA PHE A 59 -5.65 3.09 -10.89
C PHE A 59 -5.10 2.36 -12.13
N ASP A 60 -4.10 1.51 -11.90
CA ASP A 60 -3.55 0.67 -12.97
C ASP A 60 -4.53 -0.44 -13.36
N HIS A 61 -4.51 -0.88 -14.62
CA HIS A 61 -5.35 -2.00 -15.05
C HIS A 61 -4.89 -3.29 -14.34
N PRO A 62 -5.72 -3.92 -13.49
CA PRO A 62 -5.25 -4.98 -12.59
C PRO A 62 -4.88 -6.25 -13.38
N GLU A 63 -5.63 -6.60 -14.43
CA GLU A 63 -5.29 -7.73 -15.32
C GLU A 63 -3.93 -7.55 -16.02
N VAL A 64 -3.57 -6.32 -16.40
CA VAL A 64 -2.29 -6.03 -17.06
C VAL A 64 -1.16 -6.14 -16.04
N ALA A 65 -1.37 -5.62 -14.82
CA ALA A 65 -0.40 -5.73 -13.74
C ALA A 65 -0.16 -7.21 -13.37
N GLU A 66 -1.21 -8.01 -13.23
CA GLU A 66 -1.14 -9.44 -12.95
C GLU A 66 -0.46 -10.21 -14.09
N HIS A 67 -0.84 -9.98 -15.34
CA HIS A 67 -0.21 -10.61 -16.50
C HIS A 67 1.30 -10.37 -16.54
N ARG A 68 1.73 -9.12 -16.35
CA ARG A 68 3.16 -8.77 -16.30
C ARG A 68 3.89 -9.47 -15.16
N ARG A 69 3.24 -9.65 -14.01
CA ARG A 69 3.81 -10.39 -12.88
C ARG A 69 3.97 -11.87 -13.21
N LEU A 70 2.96 -12.48 -13.85
CA LEU A 70 3.02 -13.87 -14.29
C LEU A 70 4.12 -14.10 -15.34
N GLU A 71 4.24 -13.22 -16.33
CA GLU A 71 5.30 -13.27 -17.35
C GLU A 71 6.70 -13.22 -16.72
N GLN A 72 6.86 -12.40 -15.68
CA GLN A 72 8.11 -12.24 -14.94
C GLN A 72 8.25 -13.21 -13.76
N LYS A 73 7.36 -14.20 -13.64
CA LYS A 73 7.45 -15.26 -12.62
C LYS A 73 7.43 -14.73 -11.18
N VAL A 74 6.75 -13.62 -10.97
CA VAL A 74 6.54 -13.00 -9.65
C VAL A 74 5.27 -13.58 -9.03
N ASN A 75 5.38 -14.15 -7.83
CA ASN A 75 4.31 -14.83 -7.07
C ASN A 75 3.75 -16.07 -7.79
N PHE A 76 4.48 -17.19 -7.69
CA PHE A 76 4.17 -18.49 -8.29
C PHE A 76 2.93 -19.23 -7.77
N SER A 77 2.05 -18.56 -7.05
CA SER A 77 0.98 -19.22 -6.31
C SER A 77 -0.38 -18.80 -6.86
N SER A 78 -0.94 -19.66 -7.73
CA SER A 78 -2.35 -19.78 -8.16
C SER A 78 -2.68 -19.31 -9.58
N GLU A 79 -3.68 -19.98 -10.17
CA GLU A 79 -4.35 -19.55 -11.40
C GLU A 79 -4.94 -18.14 -11.24
N PRO A 80 -5.02 -17.35 -12.33
CA PRO A 80 -5.59 -16.01 -12.31
C PRO A 80 -7.01 -16.07 -11.73
N GLN A 81 -7.22 -15.41 -10.59
CA GLN A 81 -8.55 -15.35 -9.99
C GLN A 81 -9.38 -14.28 -10.71
N PRO A 82 -10.69 -14.51 -10.91
CA PRO A 82 -11.55 -13.49 -11.48
C PRO A 82 -11.55 -12.24 -10.57
N ILE A 83 -11.22 -11.09 -11.14
CA ILE A 83 -11.11 -9.84 -10.38
C ILE A 83 -12.51 -9.31 -10.07
N ASN A 84 -12.81 -9.14 -8.77
CA ASN A 84 -14.00 -8.42 -8.33
C ASN A 84 -13.72 -6.91 -8.27
N TYR A 85 -13.99 -6.22 -9.38
CA TYR A 85 -13.80 -4.77 -9.50
C TYR A 85 -14.65 -3.99 -8.49
N SER A 86 -15.84 -4.50 -8.16
CA SER A 86 -16.76 -3.82 -7.24
C SER A 86 -16.22 -3.79 -5.82
N GLU A 87 -15.88 -4.95 -5.25
CA GLU A 87 -15.31 -5.08 -3.91
C GLU A 87 -13.99 -4.33 -3.79
N ARG A 88 -13.12 -4.46 -4.80
CA ARG A 88 -11.82 -3.77 -4.84
C ARG A 88 -11.98 -2.26 -4.83
N LEU A 89 -12.82 -1.71 -5.72
CA LEU A 89 -13.03 -0.26 -5.80
C LEU A 89 -13.68 0.27 -4.51
N ILE A 90 -14.70 -0.41 -4.00
CA ILE A 90 -15.39 -0.01 -2.77
C ILE A 90 -14.41 -0.01 -1.59
N GLY A 91 -13.57 -1.04 -1.46
CA GLY A 91 -12.54 -1.15 -0.43
C GLY A 91 -11.55 0.03 -0.49
N LEU A 92 -11.04 0.36 -1.68
CA LEU A 92 -10.10 1.46 -1.86
C LEU A 92 -10.72 2.83 -1.57
N ILE A 93 -11.96 3.08 -2.00
CA ILE A 93 -12.65 4.34 -1.72
C ILE A 93 -12.99 4.48 -0.22
N LYS A 94 -13.32 3.38 0.46
CA LYS A 94 -13.48 3.37 1.93
C LYS A 94 -12.15 3.67 2.62
N ALA A 95 -11.05 3.06 2.16
CA ALA A 95 -9.71 3.30 2.70
C ALA A 95 -9.26 4.75 2.53
N GLU A 96 -9.49 5.34 1.35
CA GLU A 96 -9.23 6.75 1.06
C GLU A 96 -10.00 7.69 2.01
N LYS A 97 -11.28 7.37 2.27
CA LYS A 97 -12.11 8.13 3.21
C LYS A 97 -11.55 8.03 4.64
N ALA A 98 -11.15 6.83 5.08
CA ALA A 98 -10.55 6.59 6.39
C ALA A 98 -9.19 7.30 6.56
N ALA A 99 -8.42 7.42 5.46
CA ALA A 99 -7.17 8.17 5.46
C ALA A 99 -7.38 9.69 5.52
N SER A 100 -8.48 10.21 4.96
CA SER A 100 -8.73 11.66 4.88
C SER A 100 -9.45 12.25 6.09
N ASN A 101 -10.35 11.50 6.75
CA ASN A 101 -11.21 12.02 7.82
C ASN A 101 -11.01 11.27 9.15
N PRO A 102 -10.52 11.93 10.22
CA PRO A 102 -10.27 11.27 11.51
C PRO A 102 -11.43 11.41 12.53
N PRO A 103 -11.52 10.50 13.53
CA PRO A 103 -10.92 9.16 13.58
C PRO A 103 -11.87 8.09 13.01
N PRO A 104 -11.39 7.18 12.13
CA PRO A 104 -12.18 6.03 11.69
C PRO A 104 -12.48 5.10 12.87
N THR A 105 -13.50 4.27 12.73
CA THR A 105 -13.71 3.17 13.68
C THR A 105 -12.56 2.16 13.57
N THR A 106 -12.39 1.35 14.60
CA THR A 106 -11.34 0.32 14.67
C THR A 106 -11.39 -0.67 13.49
N GLU A 107 -12.59 -1.04 13.07
CA GLU A 107 -12.85 -1.94 11.93
C GLU A 107 -12.51 -1.23 10.61
N GLU A 108 -13.02 -0.01 10.41
CA GLU A 108 -12.73 0.79 9.21
C GLU A 108 -11.23 1.06 9.02
N GLU A 109 -10.50 1.29 10.11
CA GLU A 109 -9.05 1.42 10.08
C GLU A 109 -8.38 0.13 9.63
N THR A 110 -8.80 -1.01 10.17
CA THR A 110 -8.19 -2.31 9.85
C THR A 110 -8.43 -2.66 8.38
N ASP A 111 -9.66 -2.46 7.90
CA ASP A 111 -10.04 -2.62 6.50
C ASP A 111 -9.25 -1.69 5.58
N ALA A 112 -9.08 -0.42 5.98
CA ALA A 112 -8.30 0.54 5.21
C ALA A 112 -6.84 0.13 5.09
N LEU A 113 -6.21 -0.27 6.20
CA LEU A 113 -4.82 -0.72 6.21
C LEU A 113 -4.61 -1.96 5.33
N ASN A 114 -5.52 -2.95 5.41
CA ASN A 114 -5.49 -4.12 4.56
C ASN A 114 -5.66 -3.75 3.09
N ALA A 115 -6.60 -2.87 2.73
CA ALA A 115 -6.80 -2.42 1.36
C ALA A 115 -5.54 -1.75 0.78
N PHE A 116 -4.85 -0.90 1.56
CA PHE A 116 -3.60 -0.27 1.12
C PHE A 116 -2.46 -1.28 0.96
N ILE A 117 -2.33 -2.23 1.88
CA ILE A 117 -1.31 -3.28 1.82
C ILE A 117 -1.55 -4.19 0.62
N SER A 118 -2.79 -4.63 0.38
CA SER A 118 -3.14 -5.44 -0.79
C SER A 118 -2.83 -4.71 -2.08
N LEU A 119 -3.18 -3.42 -2.20
CA LEU A 119 -2.83 -2.62 -3.37
C LEU A 119 -1.32 -2.52 -3.59
N ALA A 120 -0.54 -2.35 -2.51
CA ALA A 120 0.92 -2.30 -2.57
C ALA A 120 1.55 -3.65 -2.98
N GLN A 121 0.97 -4.78 -2.58
CA GLN A 121 1.45 -6.11 -2.96
C GLN A 121 1.16 -6.43 -4.43
N GLU A 122 0.09 -5.88 -4.98
CA GLU A 122 -0.39 -6.11 -6.35
C GLU A 122 0.18 -5.12 -7.37
N LEU A 123 1.14 -4.29 -6.98
CA LEU A 123 1.77 -3.34 -7.90
C LEU A 123 2.41 -4.05 -9.10
N PRO A 124 2.37 -3.41 -10.29
CA PRO A 124 3.00 -3.97 -11.47
C PRO A 124 4.51 -4.09 -11.28
N VAL A 125 5.09 -5.07 -11.99
CA VAL A 125 6.55 -5.22 -12.10
C VAL A 125 7.18 -3.89 -12.50
N TYR A 126 8.27 -3.54 -11.84
CA TYR A 126 9.04 -2.35 -12.18
C TYR A 126 9.66 -2.49 -13.57
N SER A 127 9.57 -1.43 -14.37
CA SER A 127 10.20 -1.33 -15.69
C SER A 127 10.78 0.06 -15.85
N ASP A 128 12.03 0.16 -16.32
CA ASP A 128 12.69 1.44 -16.59
C ASP A 128 12.03 2.24 -17.71
N THR A 129 11.22 1.59 -18.56
CA THR A 129 10.46 2.27 -19.62
C THR A 129 9.08 2.73 -19.16
N ASP A 130 8.56 2.18 -18.05
CA ASP A 130 7.18 2.35 -17.60
C ASP A 130 7.17 2.86 -16.15
N CYS A 131 7.63 4.12 -16.02
CA CYS A 131 8.00 4.72 -14.73
C CYS A 131 6.81 5.09 -13.83
N LEU A 132 5.60 5.22 -14.37
CA LEU A 132 4.46 5.79 -13.63
C LEU A 132 3.38 4.73 -13.42
N SER A 133 3.36 4.14 -12.23
CA SER A 133 2.21 3.34 -11.76
C SER A 133 1.21 4.28 -11.12
N LEU A 134 -0.02 4.30 -11.63
CA LEU A 134 -1.10 5.11 -11.09
C LEU A 134 -1.43 4.67 -9.65
N ASN A 135 -1.31 3.38 -9.35
CA ASN A 135 -1.50 2.85 -7.99
C ASN A 135 -0.44 3.38 -7.02
N VAL A 136 0.83 3.46 -7.44
CA VAL A 136 1.89 4.07 -6.63
C VAL A 136 1.59 5.54 -6.36
N ASP A 137 1.29 6.28 -7.42
CA ASP A 137 1.02 7.72 -7.35
C ASP A 137 -0.18 8.01 -6.44
N TRP A 138 -1.23 7.21 -6.54
CA TRP A 138 -2.42 7.30 -5.69
C TRP A 138 -2.13 6.94 -4.23
N LEU A 139 -1.37 5.85 -3.97
CA LEU A 139 -1.00 5.43 -2.62
C LEU A 139 -0.18 6.51 -1.92
N GLU A 140 0.84 7.06 -2.59
CA GLU A 140 1.69 8.10 -2.02
C GLU A 140 0.89 9.36 -1.71
N LYS A 141 0.06 9.84 -2.65
CA LYS A 141 -0.79 11.03 -2.43
C LYS A 141 -1.79 10.85 -1.30
N THR A 142 -2.42 9.67 -1.23
CA THR A 142 -3.44 9.37 -0.21
C THR A 142 -2.84 9.26 1.19
N LEU A 143 -1.59 8.76 1.28
CA LEU A 143 -0.97 8.43 2.55
C LEU A 143 0.07 9.45 3.04
N GLU A 144 0.48 10.42 2.21
CA GLU A 144 1.53 11.41 2.50
C GLU A 144 1.32 12.14 3.84
N ASN A 145 0.06 12.38 4.24
CA ASN A 145 -0.30 13.03 5.50
C ASN A 145 -1.45 12.32 6.24
N ALA A 146 -1.66 11.03 5.96
CA ALA A 146 -2.77 10.30 6.57
C ALA A 146 -2.59 10.19 8.10
N PRO A 147 -3.55 10.66 8.92
CA PRO A 147 -3.51 10.50 10.38
C PRO A 147 -3.40 9.02 10.81
N LEU A 148 -3.91 8.12 9.96
CA LEU A 148 -3.82 6.66 10.07
C LEU A 148 -2.39 6.17 10.36
N LEU A 149 -1.39 6.85 9.81
CA LEU A 149 0.02 6.48 9.94
C LEU A 149 0.79 7.26 11.00
N THR A 150 0.17 8.28 11.61
CA THR A 150 0.87 9.21 12.53
C THR A 150 0.84 8.74 13.99
N GLN A 151 0.02 7.73 14.32
CA GLN A 151 -0.11 7.27 15.70
C GLN A 151 1.19 6.65 16.25
N PRO A 152 1.65 7.05 17.45
CA PRO A 152 2.85 6.48 18.05
C PRO A 152 2.64 4.99 18.37
N HIS A 153 3.69 4.17 18.24
CA HIS A 153 3.55 2.76 18.61
C HIS A 153 3.12 2.63 20.07
N SER A 154 2.06 1.87 20.31
CA SER A 154 1.64 1.46 21.64
C SER A 154 2.38 0.19 22.06
N THR A 155 2.65 0.03 23.35
CA THR A 155 3.40 -1.12 23.90
C THR A 155 2.54 -2.38 24.09
N HIS A 156 1.59 -2.64 23.21
CA HIS A 156 0.65 -3.77 23.36
C HIS A 156 1.24 -5.08 22.83
N SER A 157 0.68 -6.19 23.33
CA SER A 157 1.03 -7.53 22.86
C SER A 157 0.68 -7.69 21.36
N PRO A 158 1.51 -8.33 20.55
CA PRO A 158 1.23 -8.56 19.12
C PRO A 158 0.00 -9.45 18.86
N ASN A 159 -0.51 -10.14 19.89
CA ASN A 159 -1.67 -11.03 19.79
C ASN A 159 -3.01 -10.35 20.17
N ASP A 160 -2.97 -9.07 20.52
CA ASP A 160 -4.18 -8.26 20.73
C ASP A 160 -4.61 -7.63 19.39
N ASP A 161 -5.90 -7.30 19.21
CA ASP A 161 -6.41 -6.65 18.00
C ASP A 161 -5.65 -5.35 17.71
N GLN A 162 -5.21 -4.67 18.76
CA GLN A 162 -4.37 -3.48 18.66
C GLN A 162 -2.95 -3.79 18.16
N GLY A 163 -2.40 -4.96 18.50
CA GLY A 163 -1.11 -5.44 18.03
C GLY A 163 -1.12 -5.76 16.54
N GLU A 164 -2.20 -6.39 16.04
CA GLU A 164 -2.39 -6.64 14.61
C GLU A 164 -2.48 -5.33 13.82
N ARG A 165 -3.31 -4.37 14.28
CA ARG A 165 -3.39 -3.04 13.65
C ARG A 165 -2.03 -2.33 13.61
N GLU A 166 -1.27 -2.37 14.70
CA GLU A 166 0.05 -1.75 14.73
C GLU A 166 1.04 -2.46 13.78
N SER A 167 0.94 -3.78 13.65
CA SER A 167 1.70 -4.56 12.66
C SER A 167 1.39 -4.11 11.23
N LEU A 168 0.10 -3.93 10.89
CA LEU A 168 -0.32 -3.44 9.57
C LEU A 168 0.17 -2.00 9.32
N ARG A 169 0.06 -1.10 10.30
CA ARG A 169 0.61 0.26 10.20
C ARG A 169 2.11 0.25 9.98
N ALA A 170 2.85 -0.53 10.77
CA ALA A 170 4.30 -0.64 10.65
C ALA A 170 4.71 -1.18 9.27
N ARG A 171 3.98 -2.18 8.76
CA ARG A 171 4.15 -2.70 7.39
C ARG A 171 3.96 -1.61 6.34
N LEU A 172 2.88 -0.85 6.42
CA LEU A 172 2.59 0.22 5.47
C LEU A 172 3.61 1.38 5.55
N ARG A 173 4.07 1.72 6.76
CA ARG A 173 5.17 2.70 6.96
C ARG A 173 6.49 2.23 6.34
N CYS A 174 6.77 0.93 6.37
CA CYS A 174 7.94 0.37 5.68
C CYS A 174 7.86 0.58 4.17
N TYR A 175 6.66 0.48 3.58
CA TYR A 175 6.44 0.69 2.14
C TYR A 175 6.51 2.15 1.72
N LEU A 176 5.90 3.05 2.49
CA LEU A 176 5.68 4.43 2.04
C LEU A 176 6.90 5.33 2.18
N ARG A 177 7.71 5.07 3.21
CA ARG A 177 8.73 5.93 3.82
C ARG A 177 9.07 7.27 3.09
N SER A 178 8.07 8.14 3.00
CA SER A 178 8.13 9.45 2.33
C SER A 178 8.86 10.50 3.17
N SER A 179 9.04 10.25 4.47
CA SER A 179 9.60 11.22 5.41
C SER A 179 11.05 11.63 5.14
N PHE A 180 11.79 10.89 4.33
CA PHE A 180 13.18 11.22 3.98
C PHE A 180 13.30 11.62 2.51
N LYS A 181 12.41 12.53 2.05
CA LYS A 181 12.63 13.22 0.79
C LYS A 181 14.04 13.80 0.82
N ASP A 182 14.84 13.43 -0.18
CA ASP A 182 16.24 13.81 -0.40
C ASP A 182 16.35 15.30 -0.77
N THR A 183 15.68 16.14 0.03
CA THR A 183 15.65 17.56 -0.16
C THR A 183 16.88 18.08 0.56
N GLU A 184 17.83 18.62 -0.20
CA GLU A 184 18.93 19.44 0.30
C GLU A 184 18.45 20.65 1.15
N ALA A 185 17.14 20.84 1.26
CA ALA A 185 16.51 21.77 2.16
C ALA A 185 16.87 21.43 3.62
N THR A 186 17.38 22.44 4.32
CA THR A 186 17.61 22.40 5.76
C THR A 186 16.31 21.97 6.46
N LEU A 187 16.36 20.84 7.15
CA LEU A 187 15.24 20.37 7.97
C LEU A 187 14.87 21.44 9.00
N SER A 188 13.59 21.61 9.28
CA SER A 188 13.20 22.45 10.41
C SER A 188 13.68 21.81 11.71
N LYS A 189 13.93 22.63 12.75
CA LYS A 189 14.31 22.12 14.07
C LYS A 189 13.32 21.07 14.61
N THR A 190 12.02 21.24 14.33
CA THR A 190 10.99 20.27 14.73
C THR A 190 11.10 18.94 13.98
N GLN A 191 11.48 18.96 12.71
CA GLN A 191 11.75 17.74 11.93
C GLN A 191 13.01 17.04 12.44
N GLU A 192 14.07 17.80 12.73
CA GLU A 192 15.31 17.24 13.31
C GLU A 192 15.04 16.55 14.65
N GLU A 193 14.34 17.20 15.56
CA GLU A 193 13.96 16.62 16.86
C GLU A 193 13.10 15.34 16.70
N PHE A 194 12.18 15.35 15.73
CA PHE A 194 11.38 14.17 15.39
C PHE A 194 12.26 13.01 14.91
N PHE A 195 13.21 13.26 13.99
CA PHE A 195 14.12 12.22 13.51
C PHE A 195 15.05 11.70 14.60
N VAL A 196 15.61 12.57 15.44
CA VAL A 196 16.46 12.16 16.57
C VAL A 196 15.67 11.28 17.54
N THR A 197 14.45 11.65 17.86
CA THR A 197 13.58 10.86 18.74
C THR A 197 13.24 9.51 18.12
N LYS A 198 12.84 9.48 16.85
CA LYS A 198 12.53 8.25 16.11
C LYS A 198 13.76 7.34 15.99
N ARG A 199 14.96 7.93 15.85
CA ARG A 199 16.24 7.23 15.84
C ARG A 199 16.53 6.55 17.17
N ASN A 200 16.52 7.32 18.25
CA ASN A 200 16.84 6.80 19.57
C ASN A 200 15.88 5.69 19.95
N ARG A 201 14.57 5.88 19.70
CA ARG A 201 13.56 4.84 19.91
C ARG A 201 13.87 3.56 19.12
N SER A 202 14.18 3.68 17.83
CA SER A 202 14.44 2.52 16.99
C SER A 202 15.74 1.82 17.36
N ARG A 203 16.79 2.55 17.72
CA ARG A 203 18.06 1.97 18.21
C ARG A 203 17.87 1.25 19.53
N CYS A 204 17.17 1.86 20.49
CA CYS A 204 16.85 1.22 21.76
C CYS A 204 16.08 -0.08 21.54
N PHE A 205 15.12 -0.11 20.62
CA PHE A 205 14.38 -1.33 20.28
C PHE A 205 15.27 -2.38 19.61
N VAL A 206 16.04 -2.01 18.59
CA VAL A 206 16.88 -2.94 17.80
C VAL A 206 18.03 -3.50 18.63
N TYR A 207 18.61 -2.73 19.56
CA TYR A 207 19.73 -3.18 20.39
C TYR A 207 19.30 -3.80 21.73
N ASP A 208 17.99 -3.84 22.00
CA ASP A 208 17.48 -4.61 23.13
C ASP A 208 17.56 -6.10 22.82
N LEU A 209 18.59 -6.77 23.35
CA LEU A 209 18.83 -8.21 23.13
C LEU A 209 17.66 -9.09 23.60
N ARG A 210 16.75 -8.56 24.44
CA ARG A 210 15.54 -9.29 24.86
C ARG A 210 14.55 -9.52 23.72
N ASN A 211 14.64 -8.73 22.64
CA ASN A 211 13.81 -8.90 21.45
C ASN A 211 14.28 -10.05 20.54
N TYR A 212 15.42 -10.67 20.85
CA TYR A 212 16.00 -11.76 20.06
C TYR A 212 16.04 -13.01 20.92
N THR A 213 15.23 -14.00 20.56
CA THR A 213 15.13 -15.27 21.27
C THR A 213 15.35 -16.41 20.30
N SER A 214 15.58 -17.61 20.82
CA SER A 214 15.62 -18.82 20.01
C SER A 214 14.29 -19.05 19.26
N GLU A 215 13.16 -18.68 19.86
CA GLU A 215 11.82 -18.79 19.26
C GLU A 215 11.66 -17.85 18.05
N SER A 216 12.16 -16.61 18.13
CA SER A 216 12.18 -15.68 16.99
C SER A 216 13.32 -15.93 16.01
N ARG A 217 14.09 -17.02 16.19
CA ARG A 217 15.29 -17.34 15.41
C ARG A 217 16.30 -16.19 15.36
N TRP A 218 16.36 -15.41 16.44
CA TRP A 218 17.21 -14.23 16.54
C TRP A 218 16.95 -13.19 15.43
N GLY A 219 15.73 -13.13 14.90
CA GLY A 219 15.33 -12.22 13.83
C GLY A 219 14.01 -11.50 14.12
N PRO A 220 13.52 -10.70 13.16
CA PRO A 220 12.26 -9.95 13.29
C PRO A 220 11.05 -10.86 13.05
N PHE A 221 10.98 -11.97 13.78
CA PHE A 221 9.91 -12.94 13.72
C PHE A 221 9.20 -13.03 15.07
N THR A 222 7.89 -13.28 15.05
CA THR A 222 7.15 -13.68 16.24
C THR A 222 7.42 -15.15 16.57
N PRO A 223 7.10 -15.63 17.79
CA PRO A 223 7.19 -17.06 18.13
C PRO A 223 6.39 -17.97 17.19
N ASP A 224 5.33 -17.44 16.57
CA ASP A 224 4.51 -18.14 15.57
C ASP A 224 5.17 -18.20 14.17
N ASN A 225 6.44 -17.79 14.05
CA ASN A 225 7.17 -17.72 12.79
C ASN A 225 6.53 -16.77 11.75
N ARG A 226 5.78 -15.75 12.21
CA ARG A 226 5.28 -14.65 11.37
C ARG A 226 6.23 -13.45 11.43
N VAL A 227 6.22 -12.59 10.42
CA VAL A 227 7.05 -11.38 10.41
C VAL A 227 6.54 -10.39 11.45
N ASN A 228 7.43 -9.92 12.32
CA ASN A 228 7.17 -8.82 13.25
C ASN A 228 7.44 -7.48 12.55
N TRP A 229 6.41 -6.91 11.91
CA TRP A 229 6.54 -5.68 11.13
C TRP A 229 6.94 -4.46 11.97
N VAL A 230 6.63 -4.43 13.28
CA VAL A 230 7.10 -3.37 14.19
C VAL A 230 8.62 -3.44 14.36
N HIS A 231 9.17 -4.65 14.52
CA HIS A 231 10.62 -4.85 14.56
C HIS A 231 11.26 -4.49 13.21
N VAL A 232 10.66 -4.90 12.10
CA VAL A 232 11.12 -4.53 10.74
C VAL A 232 11.12 -3.01 10.58
N GLU A 233 10.08 -2.29 11.01
CA GLU A 233 10.07 -0.82 10.95
C GLU A 233 11.24 -0.22 11.74
N HIS A 234 11.52 -0.72 12.95
CA HIS A 234 12.65 -0.22 13.73
C HIS A 234 14.01 -0.54 13.08
N LEU A 235 14.20 -1.74 12.51
CA LEU A 235 15.41 -2.10 11.76
C LEU A 235 15.60 -1.19 10.55
N MET A 236 14.56 -1.05 9.73
CA MET A 236 14.55 -0.16 8.58
C MET A 236 14.87 1.26 9.03
N ASN A 237 14.28 1.73 10.13
CA ASN A 237 14.52 3.05 10.69
C ASN A 237 16.00 3.29 10.94
N VAL A 238 16.66 2.38 11.67
CA VAL A 238 18.10 2.46 11.98
C VAL A 238 18.96 2.44 10.72
N VAL A 239 18.74 1.48 9.82
CA VAL A 239 19.52 1.34 8.57
C VAL A 239 19.48 2.63 7.76
N TRP A 240 18.28 3.13 7.52
CA TRP A 240 18.07 4.30 6.67
C TRP A 240 18.61 5.59 7.28
N MET A 241 18.43 5.80 8.60
CA MET A 241 19.01 6.97 9.26
C MET A 241 20.54 6.96 9.19
N ASN A 242 21.16 5.78 9.29
CA ASN A 242 22.60 5.66 9.08
C ASN A 242 23.01 5.96 7.62
N LEU A 243 22.22 5.52 6.63
CA LEU A 243 22.45 5.86 5.21
C LEU A 243 22.32 7.37 4.93
N CYS A 244 21.44 8.07 5.65
CA CYS A 244 21.24 9.52 5.50
C CYS A 244 22.36 10.34 6.16
N GLU A 245 22.87 9.90 7.30
CA GLU A 245 23.88 10.64 8.08
C GLU A 245 25.28 10.54 7.52
N TYR A 246 25.59 9.43 6.88
CA TYR A 246 26.91 9.23 6.31
C TYR A 246 26.97 9.92 4.95
N PRO A 247 28.05 10.68 4.62
CA PRO A 247 28.25 11.27 3.31
C PRO A 247 28.63 10.21 2.27
N LEU A 248 27.85 9.13 2.19
CA LEU A 248 27.90 8.11 1.16
C LEU A 248 27.26 8.65 -0.12
N ARG A 249 27.61 9.89 -0.51
CA ARG A 249 27.22 10.50 -1.79
C ARG A 249 27.67 9.65 -2.98
N THR A 250 28.61 8.73 -2.75
CA THR A 250 29.15 7.79 -3.73
C THR A 250 28.47 6.42 -3.72
N LEU A 251 27.66 6.07 -2.69
CA LEU A 251 26.93 4.81 -2.72
C LEU A 251 25.57 5.01 -3.38
N LEU A 252 25.23 4.07 -4.26
CA LEU A 252 23.88 3.95 -4.79
C LEU A 252 22.91 3.76 -3.63
N ARG A 253 21.95 4.68 -3.50
CA ARG A 253 20.89 4.59 -2.51
C ARG A 253 19.77 3.73 -3.08
N PRO A 254 19.17 2.82 -2.28
CA PRO A 254 17.98 2.12 -2.72
C PRO A 254 16.87 3.14 -2.98
N ARG A 255 15.98 2.80 -3.91
CA ARG A 255 14.77 3.60 -4.18
C ARG A 255 13.95 3.71 -2.89
N ILE A 256 13.35 4.87 -2.70
CA ILE A 256 12.49 5.17 -1.55
C ILE A 256 11.05 5.23 -2.04
N GLY A 257 10.10 4.96 -1.15
CA GLY A 257 8.68 5.10 -1.42
C GLY A 257 8.05 3.84 -1.97
N VAL A 258 6.80 3.95 -2.37
CA VAL A 258 5.96 2.79 -2.72
C VAL A 258 6.48 2.13 -3.99
N SER A 259 7.10 2.90 -4.88
CA SER A 259 7.80 2.38 -6.08
C SER A 259 8.86 1.34 -5.75
N ALA A 260 9.48 1.43 -4.57
CA ALA A 260 10.53 0.51 -4.15
C ALA A 260 9.96 -0.88 -3.79
N VAL A 261 8.67 -0.98 -3.47
CA VAL A 261 7.98 -2.25 -3.17
C VAL A 261 7.63 -3.04 -4.44
N ARG A 262 7.71 -2.41 -5.62
CA ARG A 262 7.44 -3.08 -6.90
C ARG A 262 8.42 -4.25 -7.10
N PRO A 263 7.96 -5.39 -7.63
CA PRO A 263 8.87 -6.47 -8.04
C PRO A 263 9.91 -5.94 -9.02
N HIS A 264 11.16 -6.39 -8.91
CA HIS A 264 12.27 -5.95 -9.76
C HIS A 264 12.58 -4.43 -9.69
N SER A 265 12.26 -3.76 -8.58
CA SER A 265 12.62 -2.35 -8.37
C SER A 265 14.11 -2.14 -8.06
N ALA A 266 14.79 -3.17 -7.55
CA ALA A 266 16.22 -3.14 -7.24
C ALA A 266 17.04 -3.24 -8.53
N THR A 267 17.87 -2.26 -8.84
CA THR A 267 18.69 -2.27 -10.06
C THR A 267 19.74 -3.39 -10.04
N GLY A 268 19.88 -4.14 -11.13
CA GLY A 268 20.94 -5.16 -11.30
C GLY A 268 20.48 -6.38 -12.11
N ASN A 269 21.40 -7.30 -12.39
CA ASN A 269 21.09 -8.58 -13.03
C ASN A 269 20.55 -9.56 -11.99
N TYR A 270 19.26 -9.89 -12.06
CA TYR A 270 18.66 -10.89 -11.16
C TYR A 270 19.17 -12.29 -11.51
N LEU A 271 19.80 -12.95 -10.54
CA LEU A 271 19.93 -14.41 -10.58
C LEU A 271 18.61 -15.01 -10.10
N THR A 272 18.13 -16.06 -10.77
CA THR A 272 16.87 -16.72 -10.42
C THR A 272 16.84 -17.28 -9.00
N ASP A 273 18.02 -17.53 -8.41
CA ASP A 273 18.17 -18.10 -7.06
C ASP A 273 18.45 -17.02 -5.99
N ASP A 274 18.72 -15.78 -6.39
CA ASP A 274 19.03 -14.66 -5.49
C ASP A 274 17.76 -13.90 -5.08
N TRP A 275 16.87 -14.60 -4.37
CA TRP A 275 15.57 -14.09 -3.94
C TRP A 275 15.65 -12.88 -3.00
N ALA A 276 16.81 -12.66 -2.36
CA ALA A 276 17.06 -11.55 -1.46
C ALA A 276 17.91 -10.43 -2.10
N GLY A 277 18.38 -10.62 -3.34
CA GLY A 277 19.29 -9.67 -4.01
C GLY A 277 20.65 -9.52 -3.31
N VAL A 278 21.11 -10.56 -2.61
CA VAL A 278 22.34 -10.56 -1.80
C VAL A 278 23.54 -11.12 -2.58
N GLU A 279 23.32 -11.96 -3.59
CA GLU A 279 24.37 -12.69 -4.30
C GLU A 279 24.86 -12.02 -5.60
N GLY A 280 24.15 -11.02 -6.13
CA GLY A 280 24.63 -10.19 -7.26
C GLY A 280 25.29 -8.85 -6.86
N ASP A 281 25.80 -8.08 -7.84
CA ASP A 281 26.30 -6.69 -7.69
C ASP A 281 25.17 -5.69 -7.38
N HIS A 282 24.26 -6.07 -6.49
CA HIS A 282 23.05 -5.34 -6.16
C HIS A 282 23.33 -4.35 -5.03
N HIS A 283 23.11 -3.07 -5.32
CA HIS A 283 23.25 -1.99 -4.35
C HIS A 283 21.88 -1.54 -3.81
N SER A 284 21.02 -2.47 -3.39
CA SER A 284 19.75 -2.14 -2.74
C SER A 284 19.66 -2.81 -1.37
N CYS A 285 19.62 -1.97 -0.33
CA CYS A 285 19.48 -2.42 1.04
C CYS A 285 18.06 -2.99 1.25
N CYS A 286 17.96 -4.31 1.39
CA CYS A 286 16.86 -5.11 1.92
C CYS A 286 15.46 -4.49 1.80
N ILE A 287 14.79 -4.68 0.66
CA ILE A 287 13.34 -4.55 0.60
C ILE A 287 12.80 -5.98 0.74
N PHE A 288 12.16 -6.24 1.87
CA PHE A 288 11.52 -7.53 2.13
C PHE A 288 10.46 -7.76 1.05
N SER A 289 10.77 -8.60 0.07
CA SER A 289 9.76 -9.08 -0.86
C SER A 289 8.70 -9.83 -0.04
N PRO A 290 7.40 -9.52 -0.20
CA PRO A 290 6.36 -10.30 0.44
C PRO A 290 6.41 -11.72 -0.15
N ILE A 291 6.77 -12.70 0.68
CA ILE A 291 6.59 -14.13 0.40
C ILE A 291 5.10 -14.46 0.58
#